data_AF-A0A7C4N635-F1
#
_entry.id   AF-A0A7C4N635-F1
#
_cell.length_a   1.000
_cell.length_b   1.000
_cell.length_c   1.000
_cell.angle_alpha   90.00
_cell.angle_beta   90.00
_cell.angle_gamma   90.00
#
_symmetry.space_group_name_H-M   'P 1'
#
loop_
_entity.id
_entity.type
_entity.pdbx_description
1 polymer ?
#
loop_
_entity_poly.entity_id
_entity_poly.type
_entity_poly.pdbx_seq_one_letter_code
_entity_poly.pdbx_strand_id
1 'polypeptide(L)'
;MKIRHGIALVICIVVSLMIMRGYTQEQYFNVIYACETLGGILEEWKSPGKYSPINMFDDDIRTCFAEGNDEDQFTLILQLETPITCDEVQVLGGVALNDDLYMKNNRPKELTIWLYETYEALIKDKEALRKKEILEDKREYQSIQFDKPYTFEMFSVQVLETYKGTQYNDTCITELKFFNKGKEIKAKDIEKMKKHYIKVVGERLRGFLKPGLYDVSEGLCEAIIDSKGYIKFRNFDSVEGKYFRDDMVLLTRIFVKDSQLYAEYAGKIYLVKYKLRFYPKQFYRGYTSYIDIYSIAGKEANDVTFMKKNEIINK
;
A
#
# COMPACT_ATOMS: atom_id res chain seq x y z
N MET A 1 38.83 -10.50 55.71
CA MET A 1 38.98 -10.83 54.27
C MET A 1 37.75 -11.52 53.64
N LYS A 2 36.54 -11.46 54.21
CA LYS A 2 35.34 -12.14 53.68
C LYS A 2 34.34 -11.23 52.93
N ILE A 3 34.42 -9.92 53.10
CA ILE A 3 33.42 -8.96 52.56
C ILE A 3 33.63 -8.67 51.06
N ARG A 4 34.88 -8.77 50.55
CA ARG A 4 35.19 -8.49 49.13
C ARG A 4 34.65 -9.54 48.15
N HIS A 5 34.45 -10.79 48.59
CA HIS A 5 33.93 -11.85 47.73
C HIS A 5 32.41 -11.76 47.52
N GLY A 6 31.65 -11.27 48.52
CA GLY A 6 30.20 -11.11 48.40
C GLY A 6 29.78 -10.00 47.43
N ILE A 7 30.51 -8.88 47.42
CA ILE A 7 30.21 -7.74 46.55
C ILE A 7 30.51 -8.08 45.08
N ALA A 8 31.61 -8.78 44.80
CA ALA A 8 31.95 -9.22 43.45
C ALA A 8 30.91 -10.19 42.87
N LEU A 9 30.40 -11.13 43.69
CA LEU A 9 29.38 -12.10 43.26
C LEU A 9 28.04 -11.41 42.93
N VAL A 10 27.64 -10.43 43.74
CA VAL A 10 26.40 -9.66 43.53
C VAL A 10 26.50 -8.80 42.26
N ILE A 11 27.65 -8.17 41.99
CA ILE A 11 27.87 -7.40 40.76
C ILE A 11 27.81 -8.31 39.53
N CYS A 12 28.44 -9.49 39.57
CA CYS A 12 28.37 -10.46 38.47
C CYS A 12 26.93 -10.94 38.20
N ILE A 13 26.12 -11.17 39.24
CA ILE A 13 24.72 -11.58 39.09
C ILE A 13 23.88 -10.44 38.51
N VAL A 14 24.05 -9.19 38.97
CA VAL A 14 23.32 -8.03 38.44
C VAL A 14 23.70 -7.73 37.00
N VAL A 15 24.99 -7.80 36.65
CA VAL A 15 25.46 -7.64 35.27
C VAL A 15 24.96 -8.77 34.39
N SER A 16 24.94 -10.02 34.87
CA SER A 16 24.36 -11.15 34.13
C SER A 16 22.84 -11.01 33.94
N LEU A 17 22.12 -10.53 34.95
CA LEU A 17 20.67 -10.23 34.85
C LEU A 17 20.39 -9.04 33.91
N MET A 18 21.26 -8.04 33.86
CA MET A 18 21.17 -6.91 32.92
C MET A 18 21.50 -7.33 31.49
N ILE A 19 22.49 -8.20 31.29
CA ILE A 19 22.81 -8.80 29.99
C ILE A 19 21.66 -9.71 29.53
N MET A 20 21.05 -10.50 30.42
CA MET A 20 19.86 -11.31 30.10
C MET A 20 18.62 -10.45 29.80
N ARG A 21 18.43 -9.31 30.48
CA ARG A 21 17.37 -8.33 30.16
C ARG A 21 17.59 -7.64 28.81
N GLY A 22 18.85 -7.45 28.40
CA GLY A 22 19.19 -6.91 27.08
C GLY A 22 18.95 -7.88 25.91
N TYR A 23 18.72 -9.17 26.17
CA TYR A 23 18.65 -10.21 25.15
C TYR A 23 17.24 -10.64 24.71
N THR A 24 16.17 -10.09 25.28
CA THR A 24 14.79 -10.48 24.90
C THR A 24 13.76 -9.37 25.11
N GLN A 25 14.00 -8.15 24.62
CA GLN A 25 12.84 -7.31 24.31
C GLN A 25 12.18 -7.88 23.06
N GLU A 26 11.00 -8.49 23.23
CA GLU A 26 10.15 -8.85 22.10
C GLU A 26 9.91 -7.59 21.26
N GLN A 27 10.32 -7.67 19.99
CA GLN A 27 10.03 -6.61 19.03
C GLN A 27 8.61 -6.80 18.52
N TYR A 28 7.92 -5.68 18.36
CA TYR A 28 6.61 -5.60 17.75
C TYR A 28 6.65 -4.51 16.68
N PHE A 29 5.75 -4.57 15.72
CA PHE A 29 5.62 -3.51 14.71
C PHE A 29 4.17 -3.05 14.57
N ASN A 30 4.03 -1.81 14.11
CA ASN A 30 2.79 -1.23 13.64
C ASN A 30 3.05 -0.61 12.27
N VAL A 31 2.15 -0.83 11.32
CA VAL A 31 2.16 -0.14 10.02
C VAL A 31 1.38 1.17 10.15
N ILE A 32 2.05 2.30 9.92
CA ILE A 32 1.43 3.64 9.97
C ILE A 32 1.06 4.17 8.59
N TYR A 33 1.63 3.59 7.55
CA TYR A 33 1.36 3.94 6.17
C TYR A 33 1.47 2.68 5.30
N ALA A 34 0.47 2.48 4.46
CA ALA A 34 0.50 1.50 3.37
C ALA A 34 0.12 2.20 2.06
N CYS A 35 0.82 1.89 0.99
CA CYS A 35 0.52 2.38 -0.33
C CYS A 35 0.83 1.31 -1.36
N GLU A 36 -0.19 0.95 -2.12
CA GLU A 36 -0.05 0.21 -3.37
C GLU A 36 0.33 1.23 -4.46
N THR A 37 1.30 0.89 -5.30
CA THR A 37 1.86 1.79 -6.34
C THR A 37 1.61 1.32 -7.78
N LEU A 38 1.12 0.08 -7.96
CA LEU A 38 0.77 -0.60 -9.20
C LEU A 38 -0.52 -1.43 -9.04
N GLY A 39 -1.66 -0.89 -9.46
CA GLY A 39 -2.89 -1.68 -9.62
C GLY A 39 -4.03 -1.43 -8.62
N GLY A 40 -3.77 -0.75 -7.51
CA GLY A 40 -4.76 -0.45 -6.48
C GLY A 40 -5.18 -1.67 -5.65
N ILE A 41 -6.14 -1.47 -4.76
CA ILE A 41 -6.59 -2.46 -3.79
C ILE A 41 -7.98 -2.94 -4.17
N LEU A 42 -8.20 -4.25 -4.16
CA LEU A 42 -9.46 -4.86 -4.58
C LEU A 42 -10.63 -4.30 -3.78
N GLU A 43 -11.71 -3.94 -4.47
CA GLU A 43 -12.95 -3.42 -3.87
C GLU A 43 -12.79 -2.23 -2.91
N GLU A 44 -11.66 -1.52 -2.87
CA GLU A 44 -11.42 -0.44 -1.91
C GLU A 44 -12.46 0.70 -2.03
N TRP A 45 -12.98 0.89 -3.24
CA TRP A 45 -14.07 1.83 -3.53
C TRP A 45 -15.43 1.44 -2.93
N LYS A 46 -15.69 0.14 -2.75
CA LYS A 46 -16.97 -0.41 -2.30
C LYS A 46 -16.94 -0.78 -0.81
N SER A 47 -15.82 -1.34 -0.36
CA SER A 47 -15.64 -1.83 0.99
C SER A 47 -14.22 -1.49 1.48
N PRO A 48 -13.96 -0.21 1.82
CA PRO A 48 -12.65 0.24 2.26
C PRO A 48 -12.08 -0.64 3.38
N GLY A 49 -10.85 -1.10 3.20
CA GLY A 49 -10.15 -1.94 4.17
C GLY A 49 -10.48 -3.44 4.14
N LYS A 50 -11.46 -3.89 3.34
CA LYS A 50 -11.81 -5.32 3.22
C LYS A 50 -10.61 -6.16 2.76
N TYR A 51 -9.83 -5.66 1.81
CA TYR A 51 -8.62 -6.27 1.27
C TYR A 51 -7.36 -5.45 1.59
N SER A 52 -7.38 -4.76 2.75
CA SER A 52 -6.28 -3.90 3.19
C SER A 52 -4.94 -4.65 3.24
N PRO A 53 -3.81 -3.97 2.94
CA PRO A 53 -2.48 -4.48 3.23
C PRO A 53 -2.27 -4.95 4.67
N ILE A 54 -3.04 -4.40 5.62
CA ILE A 54 -2.98 -4.78 7.04
C ILE A 54 -3.44 -6.23 7.27
N ASN A 55 -4.28 -6.77 6.39
CA ASN A 55 -4.74 -8.15 6.49
C ASN A 55 -3.63 -9.18 6.30
N MET A 56 -2.46 -8.81 5.77
CA MET A 56 -1.32 -9.73 5.72
C MET A 56 -0.65 -9.94 7.08
N PHE A 57 -1.09 -9.25 8.12
CA PHE A 57 -0.40 -9.23 9.41
C PHE A 57 -1.34 -9.56 10.56
N ASP A 58 -2.55 -10.04 10.30
CA ASP A 58 -3.59 -10.21 11.31
C ASP A 58 -3.72 -11.62 11.88
N ASP A 59 -2.86 -12.55 11.45
CA ASP A 59 -2.86 -13.95 11.89
C ASP A 59 -4.25 -14.62 11.64
N ASP A 60 -5.00 -14.17 10.63
CA ASP A 60 -6.34 -14.65 10.27
C ASP A 60 -6.41 -15.09 8.80
N ILE A 61 -6.34 -16.40 8.58
CA ILE A 61 -6.41 -17.01 7.24
C ILE A 61 -7.73 -16.78 6.48
N ARG A 62 -8.75 -16.19 7.14
CA ARG A 62 -10.03 -15.80 6.51
C ARG A 62 -9.94 -14.45 5.81
N THR A 63 -8.90 -13.68 6.10
CA THR A 63 -8.58 -12.39 5.49
C THR A 63 -7.35 -12.51 4.60
N CYS A 64 -7.19 -11.54 3.69
CA CYS A 64 -6.01 -11.41 2.86
C CYS A 64 -5.89 -9.97 2.37
N PHE A 65 -4.70 -9.59 1.95
CA PHE A 65 -4.53 -8.53 0.96
C PHE A 65 -4.85 -9.09 -0.42
N ALA A 66 -5.58 -8.31 -1.22
CA ALA A 66 -5.83 -8.61 -2.63
C ALA A 66 -5.64 -7.33 -3.44
N GLU A 67 -4.82 -7.44 -4.48
CA GLU A 67 -4.64 -6.36 -5.45
C GLU A 67 -5.87 -6.24 -6.37
N GLY A 68 -6.14 -5.05 -6.88
CA GLY A 68 -7.34 -4.72 -7.66
C GLY A 68 -7.08 -4.45 -9.15
N ASN A 69 -6.01 -5.00 -9.70
CA ASN A 69 -5.50 -4.78 -11.04
C ASN A 69 -5.94 -5.87 -12.03
N ASP A 70 -5.92 -5.51 -13.30
CA ASP A 70 -6.13 -6.46 -14.39
C ASP A 70 -4.81 -7.16 -14.79
N GLU A 71 -3.68 -6.70 -14.26
CA GLU A 71 -2.33 -7.20 -14.60
C GLU A 71 -1.72 -8.10 -13.53
N ASP A 72 -2.45 -8.49 -12.49
CA ASP A 72 -2.06 -9.47 -11.45
C ASP A 72 -0.72 -9.25 -10.73
N GLN A 73 -0.07 -8.13 -10.99
CA GLN A 73 1.18 -7.67 -10.41
C GLN A 73 0.87 -6.44 -9.56
N PHE A 74 1.64 -6.29 -8.48
CA PHE A 74 1.51 -5.13 -7.61
C PHE A 74 2.84 -4.81 -6.93
N THR A 75 2.94 -3.57 -6.44
CA THR A 75 4.03 -3.14 -5.56
C THR A 75 3.44 -2.41 -4.37
N LEU A 76 3.64 -2.99 -3.20
CA LEU A 76 3.15 -2.47 -1.94
C LEU A 76 4.31 -1.95 -1.09
N ILE A 77 4.20 -0.70 -0.66
CA ILE A 77 5.15 -0.03 0.24
C ILE A 77 4.48 0.21 1.59
N LEU A 78 5.17 -0.20 2.65
CA LEU A 78 4.77 -0.05 4.04
C LEU A 78 5.78 0.80 4.80
N GLN A 79 5.27 1.68 5.68
CA GLN A 79 6.07 2.37 6.70
C GLN A 79 5.69 1.83 8.08
N LEU A 80 6.71 1.47 8.84
CA LEU A 80 6.56 1.06 10.23
C LEU A 80 6.61 2.27 11.17
N GLU A 81 5.87 2.21 12.27
CA GLU A 81 5.91 3.24 13.33
C GLU A 81 7.28 3.31 14.00
N THR A 82 7.94 2.16 14.12
CA THR A 82 9.26 2.02 14.72
C THR A 82 10.05 1.01 13.90
N PRO A 83 11.33 1.29 13.59
CA PRO A 83 12.16 0.34 12.87
C PRO A 83 12.26 -1.01 13.59
N ILE A 84 12.23 -2.09 12.82
CA ILE A 84 12.45 -3.45 13.33
C ILE A 84 13.72 -4.04 12.72
N THR A 85 14.31 -5.02 13.40
CA THR A 85 15.45 -5.79 12.89
C THR A 85 14.97 -7.17 12.51
N CYS A 86 15.18 -7.60 11.27
CA CYS A 86 14.65 -8.83 10.69
C CYS A 86 15.73 -9.57 9.90
N ASP A 87 15.76 -10.90 9.95
CA ASP A 87 16.62 -11.76 9.11
C ASP A 87 15.83 -12.75 8.24
N GLU A 88 14.52 -12.85 8.41
CA GLU A 88 13.65 -13.70 7.60
C GLU A 88 12.27 -13.09 7.41
N VAL A 89 11.71 -13.23 6.21
CA VAL A 89 10.29 -13.03 5.94
C VAL A 89 9.65 -14.35 5.58
N GLN A 90 8.47 -14.65 6.13
CA GLN A 90 7.65 -15.77 5.65
C GLN A 90 6.42 -15.24 4.94
N VAL A 91 6.07 -15.86 3.82
CA VAL A 91 4.90 -15.49 3.00
C VAL A 91 3.95 -16.67 2.89
N LEU A 92 2.66 -16.45 3.13
CA LEU A 92 1.57 -17.35 2.77
C LEU A 92 0.77 -16.71 1.64
N GLY A 93 1.10 -17.10 0.41
CA GLY A 93 0.48 -16.55 -0.81
C GLY A 93 -0.93 -17.09 -1.08
N GLY A 94 -1.66 -16.40 -1.96
CA GLY A 94 -3.02 -16.76 -2.36
C GLY A 94 -4.07 -16.43 -1.30
N VAL A 95 -5.26 -17.02 -1.45
CA VAL A 95 -6.32 -17.04 -0.43
C VAL A 95 -6.28 -18.39 0.27
N ALA A 96 -5.58 -18.48 1.40
CA ALA A 96 -5.19 -19.75 2.01
C ALA A 96 -6.28 -20.43 2.85
N LEU A 97 -7.50 -19.85 2.89
CA LEU A 97 -8.63 -20.36 3.67
C LEU A 97 -8.97 -21.83 3.36
N ASN A 98 -8.96 -22.21 2.09
CA ASN A 98 -9.15 -23.58 1.61
C ASN A 98 -8.62 -23.76 0.19
N ASP A 99 -8.52 -25.01 -0.27
CA ASP A 99 -7.91 -25.34 -1.57
C ASP A 99 -8.70 -24.77 -2.76
N ASP A 100 -10.04 -24.71 -2.67
CA ASP A 100 -10.88 -24.15 -3.74
C ASP A 100 -10.60 -22.66 -3.95
N LEU A 101 -10.60 -21.87 -2.88
CA LEU A 101 -10.27 -20.44 -2.95
C LEU A 101 -8.81 -20.20 -3.36
N TYR A 102 -7.89 -21.02 -2.88
CA TYR A 102 -6.48 -20.95 -3.25
C TYR A 102 -6.28 -21.13 -4.76
N MET A 103 -6.95 -22.11 -5.36
CA MET A 103 -6.86 -22.38 -6.80
C MET A 103 -7.67 -21.41 -7.67
N LYS A 104 -8.67 -20.74 -7.12
CA LYS A 104 -9.49 -19.75 -7.85
C LYS A 104 -8.81 -18.40 -8.03
N ASN A 105 -7.97 -17.98 -7.10
CA ASN A 105 -7.27 -16.68 -7.14
C ASN A 105 -5.83 -16.82 -7.64
N ASN A 106 -5.23 -15.71 -8.05
CA ASN A 106 -3.81 -15.69 -8.40
C ASN A 106 -2.96 -15.80 -7.12
N ARG A 107 -1.82 -16.48 -7.27
CA ARG A 107 -0.88 -16.78 -6.18
C ARG A 107 0.48 -16.22 -6.56
N PRO A 108 1.23 -15.57 -5.65
CA PRO A 108 2.54 -15.03 -5.99
C PRO A 108 3.49 -16.17 -6.37
N LYS A 109 4.14 -16.03 -7.53
CA LYS A 109 5.18 -16.96 -8.02
C LYS A 109 6.56 -16.34 -7.88
N GLU A 110 6.73 -15.12 -8.37
CA GLU A 110 7.98 -14.39 -8.27
C GLU A 110 7.73 -13.09 -7.51
N LEU A 111 8.53 -12.85 -6.46
CA LEU A 111 8.46 -11.61 -5.71
C LEU A 111 9.83 -11.01 -5.45
N THR A 112 9.85 -9.70 -5.18
CA THR A 112 11.02 -8.99 -4.69
C THR A 112 10.67 -8.23 -3.43
N ILE A 113 11.54 -8.32 -2.42
CA ILE A 113 11.49 -7.56 -1.18
C ILE A 113 12.55 -6.46 -1.23
N TRP A 114 12.18 -5.23 -0.88
CA TRP A 114 13.12 -4.15 -0.57
C TRP A 114 12.97 -3.69 0.86
N LEU A 115 14.11 -3.42 1.49
CA LEU A 115 14.18 -2.80 2.81
C LEU A 115 14.89 -1.46 2.67
N TYR A 116 14.34 -0.43 3.28
CA TYR A 116 15.02 0.87 3.42
C TYR A 116 15.08 1.26 4.89
N GLU A 117 16.27 1.69 5.34
CA GLU A 117 16.49 2.05 6.74
C GLU A 117 15.56 3.16 7.21
N THR A 118 15.22 4.10 6.32
CA THR A 118 14.38 5.28 6.60
C THR A 118 13.52 5.64 5.40
N TYR A 119 12.50 6.48 5.61
CA TYR A 119 11.75 7.10 4.51
C TYR A 119 12.65 7.88 3.54
N GLU A 120 13.65 8.63 4.04
CA GLU A 120 14.58 9.37 3.18
C GLU A 120 15.40 8.44 2.26
N ALA A 121 15.77 7.26 2.74
CA ALA A 121 16.44 6.24 1.94
C ALA A 121 15.55 5.71 0.82
N LEU A 122 14.26 5.44 1.09
CA LEU A 122 13.27 5.09 0.06
C LEU A 122 13.20 6.18 -1.02
N ILE A 123 13.14 7.44 -0.61
CA ILE A 123 13.01 8.57 -1.54
C ILE A 123 14.23 8.71 -2.46
N LYS A 124 15.42 8.43 -1.94
CA LYS A 124 16.67 8.48 -2.71
C LYS A 124 16.98 7.15 -3.43
N ASP A 125 16.06 6.19 -3.37
CA ASP A 125 16.24 4.82 -3.86
C ASP A 125 17.57 4.21 -3.39
N LYS A 126 17.79 4.25 -2.07
CA LYS A 126 18.96 3.68 -1.39
C LYS A 126 18.53 2.49 -0.56
N GLU A 127 18.33 1.35 -1.19
CA GLU A 127 17.95 0.13 -0.48
C GLU A 127 19.07 -0.38 0.45
N ALA A 128 18.68 -0.91 1.60
CA ALA A 128 19.55 -1.70 2.46
C ALA A 128 19.61 -3.17 1.97
N LEU A 129 18.50 -3.67 1.45
CA LEU A 129 18.37 -5.00 0.88
C LEU A 129 17.42 -4.95 -0.32
N ARG A 130 17.77 -5.69 -1.38
CA ARG A 130 16.88 -6.11 -2.46
C ARG A 130 17.01 -7.62 -2.64
N LYS A 131 15.94 -8.36 -2.34
CA LYS A 131 15.92 -9.82 -2.35
C LYS A 131 14.79 -10.31 -3.25
N LYS A 132 15.17 -10.92 -4.38
CA LYS A 132 14.25 -11.62 -5.28
C LYS A 132 14.13 -13.09 -4.86
N GLU A 133 12.92 -13.63 -4.90
CA GLU A 133 12.65 -15.03 -4.53
C GLU A 133 11.55 -15.63 -5.44
N ILE A 134 11.65 -16.93 -5.69
CA ILE A 134 10.64 -17.71 -6.42
C ILE A 134 9.93 -18.60 -5.41
N LEU A 135 8.62 -18.42 -5.27
CA LEU A 135 7.76 -19.22 -4.42
C LEU A 135 7.23 -20.45 -5.19
N GLU A 136 7.09 -21.56 -4.47
CA GLU A 136 6.41 -22.77 -4.93
C GLU A 136 4.88 -22.56 -4.91
N ASP A 137 4.15 -23.24 -5.79
CA ASP A 137 2.67 -23.20 -5.82
C ASP A 137 2.08 -24.12 -4.72
N LYS A 138 2.23 -23.71 -3.45
CA LYS A 138 1.72 -24.45 -2.29
C LYS A 138 1.09 -23.54 -1.22
N ARG A 139 0.04 -24.05 -0.58
CA ARG A 139 -0.75 -23.34 0.46
C ARG A 139 -0.10 -23.46 1.84
N GLU A 140 1.17 -23.07 1.92
CA GLU A 140 2.00 -23.15 3.12
C GLU A 140 2.85 -21.88 3.27
N TYR A 141 3.34 -21.60 4.47
CA TYR A 141 4.33 -20.55 4.69
C TYR A 141 5.62 -20.91 3.97
N GLN A 142 6.17 -19.95 3.23
CA GLN A 142 7.44 -20.08 2.53
C GLN A 142 8.43 -19.05 3.06
N SER A 143 9.58 -19.53 3.52
CA SER A 143 10.62 -18.72 4.14
C SER A 143 11.54 -18.09 3.11
N ILE A 144 11.78 -16.79 3.28
CA ILE A 144 12.72 -15.98 2.53
C ILE A 144 13.79 -15.48 3.51
N GLN A 145 14.92 -16.18 3.53
CA GLN A 145 16.04 -15.87 4.42
C GLN A 145 16.88 -14.71 3.85
N PHE A 146 17.31 -13.82 4.73
CA PHE A 146 18.29 -12.77 4.43
C PHE A 146 19.70 -13.26 4.74
N ASP A 147 20.72 -12.64 4.14
CA ASP A 147 22.12 -12.96 4.37
C ASP A 147 22.61 -12.50 5.77
N LYS A 148 21.94 -11.51 6.33
CA LYS A 148 22.16 -10.99 7.69
C LYS A 148 20.89 -10.30 8.20
N PRO A 149 20.82 -9.97 9.50
CA PRO A 149 19.77 -9.11 10.02
C PRO A 149 19.86 -7.69 9.46
N TYR A 150 18.71 -7.12 9.07
CA TYR A 150 18.55 -5.76 8.59
C TYR A 150 17.60 -4.98 9.49
N THR A 151 17.95 -3.74 9.82
CA THR A 151 17.06 -2.81 10.52
C THR A 151 16.42 -1.85 9.52
N PHE A 152 15.10 -1.77 9.49
CA PHE A 152 14.38 -0.95 8.52
C PHE A 152 13.10 -0.33 9.07
N GLU A 153 12.76 0.84 8.53
CA GLU A 153 11.48 1.54 8.72
C GLU A 153 10.54 1.32 7.53
N MET A 154 11.09 1.14 6.33
CA MET A 154 10.32 0.97 5.10
C MET A 154 10.49 -0.45 4.56
N PHE A 155 9.37 -1.09 4.28
CA PHE A 155 9.31 -2.40 3.66
C PHE A 155 8.55 -2.29 2.35
N SER A 156 9.07 -2.88 1.28
CA SER A 156 8.37 -3.01 0.01
C SER A 156 8.34 -4.46 -0.42
N VAL A 157 7.19 -4.90 -0.93
CA VAL A 157 7.02 -6.20 -1.62
C VAL A 157 6.42 -5.94 -3.00
N GLN A 158 7.04 -6.50 -4.02
CA GLN A 158 6.54 -6.50 -5.39
C GLN A 158 6.32 -7.94 -5.84
N VAL A 159 5.16 -8.23 -6.40
CA VAL A 159 4.91 -9.48 -7.12
C VAL A 159 5.09 -9.22 -8.61
N LEU A 160 5.99 -9.98 -9.22
CA LEU A 160 6.40 -9.86 -10.63
C LEU A 160 5.75 -10.91 -11.52
N GLU A 161 5.49 -12.10 -10.98
CA GLU A 161 4.78 -13.17 -11.68
C GLU A 161 3.85 -13.90 -10.73
N THR A 162 2.82 -14.53 -11.29
CA THR A 162 1.83 -15.29 -10.53
C THR A 162 1.65 -16.71 -11.09
N TYR A 163 1.21 -17.61 -10.22
CA TYR A 163 0.48 -18.80 -10.67
C TYR A 163 -0.98 -18.40 -10.87
N LYS A 164 -1.47 -18.58 -12.10
CA LYS A 164 -2.82 -18.15 -12.46
C LYS A 164 -3.88 -18.95 -11.72
N GLY A 165 -4.86 -18.22 -11.20
CA GLY A 165 -6.12 -18.73 -10.70
C GLY A 165 -7.02 -19.24 -11.82
N THR A 166 -8.00 -20.03 -11.45
CA THR A 166 -8.99 -20.58 -12.38
C THR A 166 -10.19 -19.67 -12.61
N GLN A 167 -10.39 -18.64 -11.77
CA GLN A 167 -11.58 -17.80 -11.81
C GLN A 167 -11.31 -16.31 -11.66
N TYR A 168 -10.50 -15.92 -10.68
CA TYR A 168 -10.22 -14.52 -10.35
C TYR A 168 -8.79 -14.18 -10.74
N ASN A 169 -8.60 -12.96 -11.25
CA ASN A 169 -7.28 -12.47 -11.64
C ASN A 169 -6.59 -11.68 -10.52
N ASP A 170 -7.21 -11.57 -9.36
CA ASP A 170 -6.66 -10.85 -8.22
C ASP A 170 -5.54 -11.67 -7.56
N THR A 171 -4.36 -11.08 -7.42
CA THR A 171 -3.25 -11.68 -6.67
C THR A 171 -3.39 -11.41 -5.18
N CYS A 172 -3.41 -12.50 -4.41
CA CYS A 172 -3.63 -12.42 -2.97
C CYS A 172 -2.38 -12.79 -2.17
N ILE A 173 -2.22 -12.16 -1.01
CA ILE A 173 -1.32 -12.62 0.06
C ILE A 173 -2.17 -12.73 1.32
N THR A 174 -2.24 -13.94 1.89
CA THR A 174 -2.98 -14.19 3.14
C THR A 174 -2.18 -13.66 4.32
N GLU A 175 -0.91 -14.05 4.46
CA GLU A 175 -0.06 -13.63 5.59
C GLU A 175 1.36 -13.31 5.15
N LEU A 176 1.99 -12.38 5.85
CA LEU A 176 3.41 -12.03 5.79
C LEU A 176 3.93 -11.86 7.22
N LYS A 177 4.99 -12.58 7.56
CA LYS A 177 5.57 -12.57 8.91
C LYS A 177 7.02 -12.13 8.87
N PHE A 178 7.43 -11.37 9.87
CA PHE A 178 8.82 -10.97 10.08
C PHE A 178 9.45 -11.80 11.20
N PHE A 179 10.68 -12.24 11.00
CA PHE A 179 11.44 -13.02 11.98
C PHE A 179 12.82 -12.41 12.23
N ASN A 180 13.31 -12.56 13.45
CA ASN A 180 14.67 -12.23 13.85
C ASN A 180 15.21 -13.37 14.72
N LYS A 181 16.25 -14.06 14.25
CA LYS A 181 16.88 -15.18 14.96
C LYS A 181 15.87 -16.25 15.37
N GLY A 182 14.96 -16.58 14.45
CA GLY A 182 13.92 -17.59 14.65
C GLY A 182 12.76 -17.17 15.57
N LYS A 183 12.68 -15.89 15.96
CA LYS A 183 11.54 -15.35 16.72
C LYS A 183 10.70 -14.45 15.84
N GLU A 184 9.39 -14.71 15.82
CA GLU A 184 8.42 -13.87 15.11
C GLU A 184 8.33 -12.49 15.77
N ILE A 185 8.38 -11.45 14.96
CA ILE A 185 8.11 -10.06 15.34
C ILE A 185 6.64 -9.81 15.04
N LYS A 186 5.80 -9.73 16.07
CA LYS A 186 4.36 -9.65 15.88
C LYS A 186 3.89 -8.23 15.56
N ALA A 187 2.88 -8.14 14.71
CA ALA A 187 2.10 -6.92 14.57
C ALA A 187 1.32 -6.64 15.86
N LYS A 188 1.21 -5.37 16.25
CA LYS A 188 0.44 -4.95 17.42
C LYS A 188 -0.79 -4.14 16.99
N ASP A 189 -1.84 -4.13 17.82
CA ASP A 189 -3.02 -3.28 17.64
C ASP A 189 -3.66 -3.35 16.22
N ILE A 190 -3.80 -4.55 15.63
CA ILE A 190 -4.33 -4.79 14.27
C ILE A 190 -5.58 -3.96 13.97
N GLU A 191 -6.57 -3.98 14.86
CA GLU A 191 -7.83 -3.24 14.70
C GLU A 191 -7.62 -1.72 14.62
N LYS A 192 -6.64 -1.21 15.35
CA LYS A 192 -6.25 0.20 15.28
C LYS A 192 -5.60 0.50 13.93
N MET A 193 -4.74 -0.38 13.44
CA MET A 193 -4.11 -0.23 12.11
C MET A 193 -5.14 -0.28 10.98
N LYS A 194 -6.10 -1.21 11.01
CA LYS A 194 -7.19 -1.27 10.02
C LYS A 194 -8.04 0.01 10.02
N LYS A 195 -8.42 0.50 11.20
CA LYS A 195 -9.14 1.78 11.34
C LYS A 195 -8.32 2.97 10.84
N HIS A 196 -7.03 3.01 11.18
CA HIS A 196 -6.10 4.04 10.74
C HIS A 196 -5.94 4.02 9.21
N TYR A 197 -5.80 2.85 8.60
CA TYR A 197 -5.75 2.67 7.16
C TYR A 197 -6.99 3.27 6.46
N ILE A 198 -8.21 2.90 6.89
CA ILE A 198 -9.47 3.43 6.32
C ILE A 198 -9.56 4.96 6.50
N LYS A 199 -9.11 5.47 7.65
CA LYS A 199 -9.04 6.91 7.91
C LYS A 199 -8.09 7.60 6.92
N VAL A 200 -6.88 7.05 6.75
CA VAL A 200 -5.85 7.58 5.85
C VAL A 200 -6.34 7.57 4.40
N VAL A 201 -7.02 6.51 3.94
CA VAL A 201 -7.65 6.47 2.60
C VAL A 201 -8.64 7.62 2.43
N GLY A 202 -9.53 7.82 3.41
CA GLY A 202 -10.50 8.93 3.35
C GLY A 202 -9.84 10.31 3.39
N GLU A 203 -8.80 10.50 4.20
CA GLU A 203 -8.04 11.76 4.27
C GLU A 203 -7.29 12.05 2.98
N ARG A 204 -6.69 11.03 2.38
CA ARG A 204 -6.02 11.09 1.08
C ARG A 204 -6.96 11.49 -0.03
N LEU A 205 -8.15 10.87 -0.12
CA LEU A 205 -9.17 11.26 -1.10
C LEU A 205 -9.61 12.72 -0.91
N ARG A 206 -9.89 13.14 0.33
CA ARG A 206 -10.27 14.54 0.63
C ARG A 206 -9.14 15.52 0.31
N GLY A 207 -7.90 15.16 0.63
CA GLY A 207 -6.72 15.97 0.36
C GLY A 207 -6.47 16.13 -1.15
N PHE A 208 -6.61 15.02 -1.89
CA PHE A 208 -6.56 15.02 -3.34
C PHE A 208 -7.60 15.99 -3.90
N LEU A 209 -8.87 15.90 -3.50
CA LEU A 209 -9.99 16.71 -4.02
C LEU A 209 -10.12 18.14 -3.48
N LYS A 210 -9.12 18.69 -2.78
CA LYS A 210 -9.13 20.11 -2.43
C LYS A 210 -9.20 20.98 -3.71
N PRO A 211 -9.79 22.19 -3.65
CA PRO A 211 -9.89 23.06 -4.81
C PRO A 211 -8.55 23.25 -5.52
N GLY A 212 -8.58 23.32 -6.85
CA GLY A 212 -7.36 23.49 -7.63
C GLY A 212 -7.48 23.05 -9.08
N LEU A 213 -6.35 23.13 -9.77
CA LEU A 213 -6.18 22.74 -11.17
C LEU A 213 -5.62 21.30 -11.27
N TYR A 214 -6.17 20.52 -12.18
CA TYR A 214 -5.83 19.13 -12.41
C TYR A 214 -5.57 18.92 -13.91
N ASP A 215 -4.56 18.13 -14.23
CA ASP A 215 -4.49 17.50 -15.54
C ASP A 215 -5.43 16.29 -15.56
N VAL A 216 -6.11 16.12 -16.68
CA VAL A 216 -7.06 15.04 -16.91
C VAL A 216 -6.67 14.31 -18.20
N SER A 217 -6.71 12.98 -18.17
CA SER A 217 -6.43 12.11 -19.34
C SER A 217 -5.10 12.47 -20.04
N GLU A 218 -4.00 12.31 -19.31
CA GLU A 218 -2.62 12.54 -19.81
C GLU A 218 -2.35 13.93 -20.42
N GLY A 219 -3.07 14.96 -19.98
CA GLY A 219 -2.84 16.35 -20.41
C GLY A 219 -3.63 16.77 -21.65
N LEU A 220 -4.56 15.92 -22.12
CA LEU A 220 -5.53 16.28 -23.15
C LEU A 220 -6.65 17.18 -22.61
N CYS A 221 -6.84 17.24 -21.29
CA CYS A 221 -7.84 18.09 -20.67
C CYS A 221 -7.35 18.61 -19.32
N GLU A 222 -7.87 19.75 -18.89
CA GLU A 222 -7.69 20.27 -17.54
C GLU A 222 -9.03 20.38 -16.82
N ALA A 223 -9.02 20.11 -15.52
CA ALA A 223 -10.17 20.31 -14.65
C ALA A 223 -9.86 21.32 -13.55
N ILE A 224 -10.80 22.24 -13.30
CA ILE A 224 -10.82 23.06 -12.09
C ILE A 224 -11.88 22.49 -11.16
N ILE A 225 -11.48 22.08 -9.97
CA ILE A 225 -12.37 21.63 -8.90
C ILE A 225 -12.58 22.77 -7.91
N ASP A 226 -13.82 23.12 -7.62
CA ASP A 226 -14.16 24.16 -6.63
C ASP A 226 -14.28 23.61 -5.19
N SER A 227 -14.56 24.48 -4.23
CA SER A 227 -14.73 24.12 -2.81
C SER A 227 -15.91 23.20 -2.50
N LYS A 228 -16.84 23.03 -3.44
CA LYS A 228 -18.01 22.15 -3.34
C LYS A 228 -17.82 20.85 -4.14
N GLY A 229 -16.68 20.70 -4.81
CA GLY A 229 -16.34 19.57 -5.66
C GLY A 229 -16.87 19.65 -7.08
N TYR A 230 -17.45 20.79 -7.50
CA TYR A 230 -17.88 20.97 -8.89
C TYR A 230 -16.69 21.09 -9.82
N ILE A 231 -16.81 20.49 -11.00
CA ILE A 231 -15.74 20.37 -11.96
C ILE A 231 -16.05 21.21 -13.19
N LYS A 232 -15.07 21.99 -13.63
CA LYS A 232 -15.08 22.67 -14.93
C LYS A 232 -13.93 22.14 -15.78
N PHE A 233 -14.27 21.53 -16.91
CA PHE A 233 -13.30 21.01 -17.87
C PHE A 233 -12.87 22.05 -18.91
N ARG A 234 -11.63 21.90 -19.39
CA ARG A 234 -11.03 22.66 -20.48
C ARG A 234 -10.22 21.68 -21.35
N ASN A 235 -10.74 21.30 -22.51
CA ASN A 235 -10.10 20.35 -23.44
C ASN A 235 -8.98 21.01 -24.26
N PHE A 236 -7.87 20.33 -24.46
CA PHE A 236 -6.71 20.77 -25.23
C PHE A 236 -6.42 19.82 -26.39
N ASP A 237 -6.44 20.33 -27.62
CA ASP A 237 -6.01 19.64 -28.84
C ASP A 237 -4.48 19.71 -28.96
N SER A 238 -3.83 18.58 -28.74
CA SER A 238 -2.37 18.47 -28.84
C SER A 238 -1.85 18.47 -30.28
N VAL A 239 -2.71 18.23 -31.29
CA VAL A 239 -2.33 18.15 -32.71
C VAL A 239 -2.39 19.53 -33.36
N GLU A 240 -3.44 20.31 -33.11
CA GLU A 240 -3.57 21.67 -33.68
C GLU A 240 -3.16 22.80 -32.72
N GLY A 241 -2.88 22.50 -31.45
CA GLY A 241 -2.63 23.52 -30.42
C GLY A 241 -3.86 24.38 -30.13
N LYS A 242 -5.07 23.83 -30.32
CA LYS A 242 -6.36 24.53 -30.18
C LYS A 242 -7.24 23.86 -29.11
N TYR A 243 -8.33 24.48 -28.72
CA TYR A 243 -9.31 23.88 -27.79
C TYR A 243 -10.50 23.39 -28.63
N PHE A 244 -10.89 22.10 -28.58
CA PHE A 244 -12.14 21.60 -29.18
C PHE A 244 -13.05 20.91 -28.15
N ARG A 245 -14.37 20.91 -28.42
CA ARG A 245 -15.36 20.14 -27.65
C ARG A 245 -15.32 18.70 -28.14
N ASP A 246 -14.92 17.79 -27.26
CA ASP A 246 -15.29 16.39 -27.40
C ASP A 246 -16.56 16.16 -26.56
N ASP A 247 -17.48 15.34 -27.05
CA ASP A 247 -18.83 15.18 -26.48
C ASP A 247 -18.88 14.28 -25.24
N MET A 248 -17.73 13.78 -24.76
CA MET A 248 -17.64 12.96 -23.56
C MET A 248 -16.69 13.54 -22.50
N VAL A 249 -17.27 14.29 -21.55
CA VAL A 249 -17.16 14.05 -20.08
C VAL A 249 -18.39 14.67 -19.40
N LEU A 250 -19.35 13.86 -18.92
CA LEU A 250 -20.60 14.31 -18.26
C LEU A 250 -20.48 14.38 -16.71
N LEU A 251 -19.25 14.45 -16.19
CA LEU A 251 -18.98 14.57 -14.75
C LEU A 251 -19.14 16.03 -14.33
N THR A 252 -20.04 16.34 -13.41
CA THR A 252 -20.26 17.73 -12.95
C THR A 252 -19.68 17.97 -11.56
N ARG A 253 -19.58 16.92 -10.75
CA ARG A 253 -19.16 17.01 -9.36
C ARG A 253 -18.48 15.73 -8.88
N ILE A 254 -17.45 15.85 -8.05
CA ILE A 254 -16.88 14.74 -7.28
C ILE A 254 -16.74 15.09 -5.81
N PHE A 255 -16.98 14.12 -4.94
CA PHE A 255 -16.90 14.33 -3.50
C PHE A 255 -16.65 13.02 -2.75
N VAL A 256 -16.18 13.15 -1.51
CA VAL A 256 -15.86 12.03 -0.63
C VAL A 256 -16.85 12.00 0.52
N LYS A 257 -17.38 10.80 0.79
CA LYS A 257 -18.24 10.53 1.94
C LYS A 257 -17.90 9.15 2.46
N ASP A 258 -17.73 8.99 3.77
CA ASP A 258 -17.50 7.70 4.43
C ASP A 258 -16.31 6.91 3.83
N SER A 259 -15.20 7.62 3.53
CA SER A 259 -14.00 7.09 2.85
C SER A 259 -14.23 6.53 1.44
N GLN A 260 -15.39 6.79 0.84
CA GLN A 260 -15.74 6.40 -0.52
C GLN A 260 -15.82 7.62 -1.44
N LEU A 261 -15.54 7.42 -2.73
CA LEU A 261 -15.61 8.44 -3.77
C LEU A 261 -16.93 8.38 -4.51
N TYR A 262 -17.58 9.54 -4.65
CA TYR A 262 -18.81 9.71 -5.40
C TYR A 262 -18.64 10.72 -6.53
N ALA A 263 -19.37 10.50 -7.60
CA ALA A 263 -19.41 11.33 -8.79
C ALA A 263 -20.85 11.66 -9.18
N GLU A 264 -21.09 12.90 -9.59
CA GLU A 264 -22.33 13.28 -10.27
C GLU A 264 -22.15 13.18 -11.78
N TYR A 265 -22.93 12.32 -12.42
CA TYR A 265 -22.91 12.07 -13.86
C TYR A 265 -24.33 12.12 -14.40
N ALA A 266 -24.56 12.94 -15.43
CA ALA A 266 -25.90 13.15 -16.01
C ALA A 266 -26.99 13.47 -14.96
N GLY A 267 -26.65 14.32 -13.98
CA GLY A 267 -27.57 14.78 -12.92
C GLY A 267 -27.89 13.75 -11.83
N LYS A 268 -27.17 12.62 -11.78
CA LYS A 268 -27.33 11.56 -10.77
C LYS A 268 -26.01 11.29 -10.06
N ILE A 269 -26.08 10.92 -8.79
CA ILE A 269 -24.91 10.59 -7.96
C ILE A 269 -24.64 9.08 -8.01
N TYR A 270 -23.39 8.71 -8.22
CA TYR A 270 -22.93 7.33 -8.26
C TYR A 270 -21.71 7.13 -7.37
N LEU A 271 -21.61 5.94 -6.79
CA LEU A 271 -20.35 5.45 -6.22
C LEU A 271 -19.37 5.16 -7.37
N VAL A 272 -18.12 5.54 -7.19
CA VAL A 272 -17.09 5.46 -8.22
C VAL A 272 -16.12 4.34 -7.93
N LYS A 273 -15.82 3.49 -8.93
CA LYS A 273 -14.66 2.59 -8.87
C LYS A 273 -13.40 3.40 -9.17
N TYR A 274 -12.45 3.44 -8.24
CA TYR A 274 -11.22 4.21 -8.40
C TYR A 274 -9.96 3.44 -7.99
N LYS A 275 -8.82 3.83 -8.57
CA LYS A 275 -7.48 3.53 -8.04
C LYS A 275 -6.86 4.84 -7.57
N LEU A 276 -6.38 4.85 -6.34
CA LEU A 276 -5.80 6.03 -5.71
C LEU A 276 -4.31 5.77 -5.47
N ARG A 277 -3.44 6.52 -6.15
CA ARG A 277 -1.99 6.30 -6.08
C ARG A 277 -1.28 7.54 -5.55
N PHE A 278 -0.41 7.33 -4.57
CA PHE A 278 0.41 8.36 -3.97
C PHE A 278 1.87 8.03 -4.18
N TYR A 279 2.57 8.93 -4.87
CA TYR A 279 4.00 8.81 -5.09
C TYR A 279 4.71 9.87 -4.26
N PRO A 280 5.90 9.55 -3.74
CA PRO A 280 6.80 10.60 -3.34
C PRO A 280 7.07 11.55 -4.52
N LYS A 281 7.11 12.85 -4.24
CA LYS A 281 7.22 13.94 -5.23
C LYS A 281 8.31 13.75 -6.28
N GLN A 282 9.37 13.01 -5.93
CA GLN A 282 10.55 12.81 -6.76
C GLN A 282 10.32 11.81 -7.91
N PHE A 283 9.31 10.95 -7.82
CA PHE A 283 9.06 9.91 -8.82
C PHE A 283 8.29 10.40 -10.05
N TYR A 284 7.51 11.49 -9.96
CA TYR A 284 6.54 11.79 -11.02
C TYR A 284 6.44 13.27 -11.38
N ARG A 285 7.37 13.81 -12.19
CA ARG A 285 7.31 15.15 -12.85
C ARG A 285 6.74 16.30 -12.00
N GLY A 286 6.93 16.29 -10.68
CA GLY A 286 6.39 17.28 -9.75
C GLY A 286 4.95 17.05 -9.25
N TYR A 287 4.27 15.98 -9.65
CA TYR A 287 3.00 15.49 -9.10
C TYR A 287 3.26 14.50 -7.95
N THR A 288 2.35 14.46 -6.98
CA THR A 288 2.46 13.58 -5.80
C THR A 288 1.34 12.54 -5.72
N SER A 289 0.31 12.66 -6.55
CA SER A 289 -0.87 11.82 -6.47
C SER A 289 -1.71 11.91 -7.73
N TYR A 290 -2.34 10.79 -8.09
CA TYR A 290 -3.42 10.76 -9.07
C TYR A 290 -4.52 9.80 -8.62
N ILE A 291 -5.69 10.03 -9.20
CA ILE A 291 -6.85 9.16 -9.03
C ILE A 291 -7.37 8.79 -10.40
N ASP A 292 -7.46 7.50 -10.63
CA ASP A 292 -8.07 6.95 -11.84
C ASP A 292 -9.49 6.54 -11.49
N ILE A 293 -10.46 7.08 -12.21
CA ILE A 293 -11.87 6.68 -12.14
C ILE A 293 -12.14 5.76 -13.31
N TYR A 294 -12.48 4.50 -13.06
CA TYR A 294 -12.64 3.49 -14.14
C TYR A 294 -14.09 3.07 -14.39
N SER A 295 -14.99 3.40 -13.48
CA SER A 295 -16.40 3.09 -13.66
C SER A 295 -17.27 4.06 -12.89
N ILE A 296 -18.28 4.56 -13.60
CA ILE A 296 -19.37 5.36 -13.05
C ILE A 296 -20.66 4.69 -13.51
N ALA A 297 -21.60 4.46 -12.59
CA ALA A 297 -22.88 3.84 -12.90
C ALA A 297 -22.79 2.45 -13.56
N GLY A 298 -21.71 1.70 -13.31
CA GLY A 298 -21.48 0.37 -13.89
C GLY A 298 -21.07 0.40 -15.37
N LYS A 299 -20.76 1.58 -15.94
CA LYS A 299 -20.18 1.70 -17.28
C LYS A 299 -18.67 1.90 -17.15
N GLU A 300 -17.90 0.94 -17.66
CA GLU A 300 -16.43 0.98 -17.72
C GLU A 300 -15.90 2.00 -18.74
N ALA A 301 -16.75 2.54 -19.61
CA ALA A 301 -16.34 3.44 -20.70
C ALA A 301 -16.01 4.89 -20.29
N ASN A 302 -15.82 5.19 -19.00
CA ASN A 302 -15.55 6.57 -18.52
C ASN A 302 -14.26 6.63 -17.69
N ASP A 303 -13.17 6.09 -18.24
CA ASP A 303 -11.86 6.14 -17.63
C ASP A 303 -11.37 7.60 -17.58
N VAL A 304 -11.27 8.16 -16.37
CA VAL A 304 -10.79 9.53 -16.14
C VAL A 304 -9.68 9.50 -15.10
N THR A 305 -8.47 9.81 -15.54
CA THR A 305 -7.32 10.01 -14.66
C THR A 305 -7.20 11.47 -14.29
N PHE A 306 -7.28 11.81 -13.01
CA PHE A 306 -6.98 13.15 -12.51
C PHE A 306 -5.59 13.16 -11.87
N MET A 307 -4.75 14.08 -12.31
CA MET A 307 -3.44 14.37 -11.73
C MET A 307 -3.44 15.79 -11.17
N LYS A 308 -3.26 15.93 -9.86
CA LYS A 308 -3.30 17.25 -9.22
C LYS A 308 -2.05 18.05 -9.57
N LYS A 309 -2.20 19.20 -10.25
CA LYS A 309 -1.09 20.13 -10.40
C LYS A 309 -0.77 20.69 -9.03
N ASN A 310 0.47 20.48 -8.58
CA ASN A 310 0.96 21.25 -7.47
C ASN A 310 1.03 22.71 -7.92
N GLU A 311 0.48 23.62 -7.12
CA GLU A 311 0.74 25.04 -7.30
C GLU A 311 2.26 25.21 -7.37
N ILE A 312 2.76 25.65 -8.52
CA ILE A 312 4.08 26.26 -8.54
C ILE A 312 3.89 27.50 -7.66
N ILE A 313 4.23 27.38 -6.38
CA ILE A 313 4.50 28.55 -5.57
C ILE A 313 5.75 29.14 -6.22
N ASN A 314 5.55 29.98 -7.23
CA ASN A 314 6.53 30.94 -7.68
C ASN A 314 6.85 31.76 -6.43
N LYS A 315 7.97 31.44 -5.78
CA LYS A 315 8.64 32.37 -4.87
C LYS A 315 9.56 33.24 -5.68
#